data_AF-A0A7R9TDI3-F1
#
_entry.id   AF-A0A7R9TDI3-F1
#
_cell.length_a   1.000
_cell.length_b   1.000
_cell.length_c   1.000
_cell.angle_alpha   90.00
_cell.angle_beta   90.00
_cell.angle_gamma   90.00
#
_symmetry.space_group_name_H-M   'P 1'
#
loop_
_entity.id
_entity.type
_entity.pdbx_description
1 polymer ?
#
loop_
_entity_poly.entity_id
_entity_poly.type
_entity_poly.pdbx_seq_one_letter_code
_entity_poly.pdbx_strand_id
1 'polypeptide(L)'
;MAGLTSQPSIGALIGSTQGTSLDTGLDMPKILTLNNYWEQTRGLYSPFESGIKSGSADVYVHEMPGGQYTNLKFQAFSNGLGSEWDKIKAAYATANRVLGDIVKVTPSSKVVGDLAQFLVANDLDEVSVVENAETLSFPTSVVEYFQGYIGQPAGGFPEPLRSRVLKGKDNGYTTRPGSEIPDQDLTELRDGIMRKHASKLITWRDTLSAAMYPTVFDDYVRKLNLHGPLTTLPTKAFLVGLEIDEECEVELRAGVKASIKLKAIGELLPSGTRDVFFEMNGIPRVVEIEDKTDDGATKKTLLASRERSDPADIGSVGAPMAGEVVEVLVTSGEIVEAGAPLVVLSAMKMETTVSAPCDGPIRHVGVVAGDGCRAGDLLVAIKADGV
;
A
#
# COMPACT_ATOMS: atom_id res chain seq x y z
N MET A 1 13.14 -4.51 -23.66
CA MET A 1 13.18 -4.15 -22.21
C MET A 1 14.48 -3.42 -21.85
N ALA A 2 14.87 -2.35 -22.56
CA ALA A 2 16.15 -1.67 -22.36
C ALA A 2 16.01 -0.16 -22.57
N GLY A 3 17.03 0.60 -22.17
CA GLY A 3 17.09 2.06 -22.29
C GLY A 3 16.39 2.80 -21.15
N LEU A 4 16.50 4.14 -21.18
CA LEU A 4 15.97 5.04 -20.15
C LEU A 4 16.60 4.76 -18.78
N THR A 5 15.81 4.25 -17.82
CA THR A 5 16.26 3.85 -16.49
C THR A 5 16.64 2.37 -16.39
N SER A 6 16.51 1.62 -17.49
CA SER A 6 17.00 0.25 -17.63
C SER A 6 18.42 0.22 -18.20
N GLN A 7 18.98 -0.97 -18.37
CA GLN A 7 20.30 -1.20 -18.95
C GLN A 7 20.35 -0.80 -20.43
N PRO A 8 21.55 -0.59 -20.99
CA PRO A 8 21.74 -0.43 -22.43
C PRO A 8 21.15 -1.61 -23.23
N SER A 9 20.72 -1.34 -24.46
CA SER A 9 20.19 -2.37 -25.35
C SER A 9 21.28 -3.34 -25.77
N ILE A 10 21.11 -4.63 -25.45
CA ILE A 10 22.02 -5.69 -25.91
C ILE A 10 22.09 -5.77 -27.44
N GLY A 11 20.96 -5.62 -28.14
CA GLY A 11 20.94 -5.60 -29.60
C GLY A 11 21.72 -4.43 -30.19
N ALA A 12 21.64 -3.25 -29.55
CA ALA A 12 22.43 -2.09 -29.97
C ALA A 12 23.93 -2.30 -29.73
N LEU A 13 24.32 -2.92 -28.61
CA LEU A 13 25.71 -3.23 -28.28
C LEU A 13 26.32 -4.25 -29.25
N ILE A 14 25.56 -5.31 -29.59
CA ILE A 14 26.01 -6.30 -30.58
C ILE A 14 26.17 -5.61 -31.94
N GLY A 15 25.16 -4.84 -32.36
CA GLY A 15 25.20 -4.13 -33.65
C GLY A 15 26.34 -3.12 -33.75
N SER A 16 26.70 -2.43 -32.65
CA SER A 16 27.77 -1.42 -32.66
C SER A 16 29.18 -2.01 -32.68
N THR A 17 29.35 -3.27 -32.27
CA THR A 17 30.64 -3.96 -32.19
C THR A 17 30.84 -4.99 -33.31
N GLN A 18 29.80 -5.28 -34.08
CA GLN A 18 29.84 -6.28 -35.16
C GLN A 18 30.93 -5.97 -36.20
N GLY A 19 31.74 -6.98 -36.51
CA GLY A 19 32.84 -6.85 -37.48
C GLY A 19 34.06 -6.06 -36.98
N THR A 20 34.06 -5.63 -35.72
CA THR A 20 35.23 -4.99 -35.07
C THR A 20 36.06 -6.03 -34.30
N SER A 21 37.22 -5.62 -33.76
CA SER A 21 37.99 -6.45 -32.84
C SER A 21 37.29 -6.72 -31.51
N LEU A 22 36.20 -6.01 -31.22
CA LEU A 22 35.39 -6.14 -30.01
C LEU A 22 34.05 -6.84 -30.28
N ASP A 23 33.92 -7.54 -31.42
CA ASP A 23 32.70 -8.28 -31.74
C ASP A 23 32.32 -9.24 -30.62
N THR A 24 31.06 -9.15 -30.17
CA THR A 24 30.54 -9.96 -29.06
C THR A 24 30.45 -11.45 -29.38
N GLY A 25 30.40 -11.84 -30.66
CA GLY A 25 30.14 -13.21 -31.10
C GLY A 25 28.72 -13.72 -30.80
N LEU A 26 27.81 -12.85 -30.37
CA LEU A 26 26.41 -13.22 -30.08
C LEU A 26 25.55 -13.26 -31.35
N ASP A 27 24.64 -14.23 -31.38
CA ASP A 27 23.75 -14.49 -32.51
C ASP A 27 22.57 -13.49 -32.55
N MET A 28 22.68 -12.47 -33.40
CA MET A 28 21.68 -11.40 -33.52
C MET A 28 20.26 -11.92 -33.82
N PRO A 29 20.02 -12.84 -34.78
CA PRO A 29 18.71 -13.48 -34.96
C PRO A 29 18.08 -14.06 -33.69
N LYS A 30 18.86 -14.71 -32.81
CA LYS A 30 18.34 -15.22 -31.53
C LYS A 30 17.95 -14.09 -30.58
N ILE A 31 18.74 -13.03 -30.52
CA ILE A 31 18.43 -11.84 -29.70
C ILE A 31 17.15 -11.16 -30.18
N LEU A 32 16.94 -11.06 -31.51
CA LEU A 32 15.71 -10.46 -32.07
C LEU A 32 14.46 -11.27 -31.71
N THR A 33 14.56 -12.61 -31.68
CA THR A 33 13.46 -13.47 -31.21
C THR A 33 13.05 -13.14 -29.77
N LEU A 34 14.03 -12.97 -28.87
CA LEU A 34 13.77 -12.56 -27.49
C LEU A 34 13.17 -11.16 -27.41
N ASN A 35 13.64 -10.23 -28.26
CA ASN A 35 13.15 -8.86 -28.27
C ASN A 35 11.67 -8.80 -28.65
N ASN A 36 11.27 -9.53 -29.70
CA ASN A 36 9.88 -9.60 -30.15
C ASN A 36 8.95 -10.20 -29.07
N TYR A 37 9.40 -11.24 -28.37
CA TYR A 37 8.65 -11.83 -27.25
C TYR A 37 8.42 -10.81 -26.14
N TRP A 38 9.48 -10.12 -25.71
CA TRP A 38 9.38 -9.17 -24.61
C TRP A 38 8.64 -7.89 -24.99
N GLU A 39 8.67 -7.47 -26.26
CA GLU A 39 7.89 -6.34 -26.75
C GLU A 39 6.38 -6.60 -26.60
N GLN A 40 5.91 -7.78 -27.01
CA GLN A 40 4.51 -8.16 -26.84
C GLN A 40 4.16 -8.37 -25.37
N THR A 41 5.01 -9.07 -24.62
CA THR A 41 4.78 -9.36 -23.19
C THR A 41 4.70 -8.08 -22.36
N ARG A 42 5.52 -7.06 -22.66
CA ARG A 42 5.51 -5.77 -21.97
C ARG A 42 4.16 -5.06 -22.09
N GLY A 43 3.43 -5.25 -23.19
CA GLY A 43 2.09 -4.69 -23.38
C GLY A 43 1.11 -5.06 -22.27
N LEU A 44 1.26 -6.26 -21.69
CA LEU A 44 0.44 -6.73 -20.56
C LEU A 44 0.68 -5.92 -19.28
N TYR A 45 1.83 -5.26 -19.17
CA TYR A 45 2.24 -4.47 -18.01
C TYR A 45 2.07 -2.95 -18.23
N SER A 46 1.32 -2.54 -19.26
CA SER A 46 1.11 -1.11 -19.57
C SER A 46 0.64 -0.25 -18.38
N PRO A 47 -0.20 -0.74 -17.44
CA PRO A 47 -0.58 0.05 -16.26
C PRO A 47 0.59 0.39 -15.30
N PHE A 48 1.71 -0.32 -15.41
CA PHE A 48 2.89 -0.15 -14.55
C PHE A 48 4.04 0.59 -15.25
N GLU A 49 3.81 1.14 -16.43
CA GLU A 49 4.83 1.91 -17.15
C GLU A 49 5.22 3.17 -16.38
N SER A 50 6.53 3.48 -16.35
CA SER A 50 7.07 4.62 -15.61
C SER A 50 6.64 5.99 -16.18
N GLY A 51 6.09 6.01 -17.38
CA GLY A 51 5.72 7.23 -18.12
C GLY A 51 6.92 8.05 -18.61
N ILE A 52 8.17 7.59 -18.39
CA ILE A 52 9.38 8.23 -18.90
C ILE A 52 9.49 7.91 -20.39
N LYS A 53 9.57 8.94 -21.24
CA LYS A 53 9.56 8.80 -22.70
C LYS A 53 10.93 8.95 -23.35
N SER A 54 11.90 9.55 -22.66
CA SER A 54 13.23 9.85 -23.20
C SER A 54 14.28 9.84 -22.10
N GLY A 55 15.55 9.67 -22.51
CA GLY A 55 16.67 9.85 -21.60
C GLY A 55 16.75 11.30 -21.09
N SER A 56 17.39 11.49 -19.95
CA SER A 56 17.57 12.80 -19.33
C SER A 56 19.00 12.97 -18.82
N ALA A 57 19.59 14.13 -19.08
CA ALA A 57 20.95 14.48 -18.64
C ALA A 57 21.00 15.07 -17.23
N ASP A 58 19.84 15.37 -16.62
CA ASP A 58 19.75 15.89 -15.25
C ASP A 58 20.25 14.87 -14.19
N VAL A 59 20.38 13.60 -14.56
CA VAL A 59 21.02 12.57 -13.73
C VAL A 59 22.45 12.94 -13.31
N TYR A 60 23.18 13.71 -14.12
CA TYR A 60 24.53 14.19 -13.77
C TYR A 60 24.53 15.33 -12.75
N VAL A 61 23.35 15.82 -12.37
CA VAL A 61 23.17 16.86 -11.35
C VAL A 61 22.58 16.26 -10.08
N HIS A 62 21.45 15.56 -10.20
CA HIS A 62 20.74 15.04 -9.03
C HIS A 62 21.20 13.64 -8.63
N GLU A 63 21.83 12.88 -9.53
CA GLU A 63 22.41 11.56 -9.25
C GLU A 63 21.43 10.58 -8.57
N MET A 64 20.15 10.64 -8.96
CA MET A 64 19.14 9.69 -8.46
C MET A 64 19.32 8.38 -9.24
N PRO A 65 19.45 7.24 -8.55
CA PRO A 65 19.35 5.94 -9.22
C PRO A 65 18.00 5.78 -9.94
N GLY A 66 17.97 4.95 -10.99
CA GLY A 66 16.77 4.80 -11.84
C GLY A 66 15.48 4.50 -11.07
N GLY A 67 15.52 3.52 -10.15
CA GLY A 67 14.37 3.18 -9.31
C GLY A 67 13.98 4.27 -8.31
N GLN A 68 14.96 5.04 -7.81
CA GLN A 68 14.68 6.18 -6.93
C GLN A 68 13.95 7.29 -7.69
N TYR A 69 14.36 7.58 -8.93
CA TYR A 69 13.72 8.61 -9.75
C TYR A 69 12.24 8.30 -9.99
N THR A 70 11.91 7.07 -10.39
CA THR A 70 10.52 6.66 -10.65
C THR A 70 9.68 6.66 -9.37
N ASN A 71 10.23 6.15 -8.27
CA ASN A 71 9.53 6.08 -6.98
C ASN A 71 9.28 7.47 -6.40
N LEU A 72 10.30 8.33 -6.38
CA LEU A 72 10.20 9.69 -5.84
C LEU A 72 9.24 10.54 -6.68
N LYS A 73 9.23 10.36 -8.01
CA LYS A 73 8.24 11.00 -8.88
C LYS A 73 6.83 10.56 -8.51
N PHE A 74 6.58 9.25 -8.39
CA PHE A 74 5.26 8.76 -7.99
C PHE A 74 4.82 9.33 -6.63
N GLN A 75 5.70 9.32 -5.63
CA GLN A 75 5.43 9.89 -4.31
C GLN A 75 5.10 11.39 -4.36
N ALA A 76 5.88 12.17 -5.13
CA ALA A 76 5.63 13.60 -5.29
C ALA A 76 4.23 13.86 -5.88
N PHE A 77 3.82 13.09 -6.89
CA PHE A 77 2.49 13.20 -7.49
C PHE A 77 1.39 12.78 -6.51
N SER A 78 1.57 11.68 -5.77
CA SER A 78 0.60 11.22 -4.75
C SER A 78 0.44 12.23 -3.60
N ASN A 79 1.50 12.96 -3.25
CA ASN A 79 1.51 13.95 -2.19
C ASN A 79 1.12 15.37 -2.65
N GLY A 80 0.64 15.54 -3.89
CA GLY A 80 0.23 16.85 -4.42
C GLY A 80 1.39 17.79 -4.78
N LEU A 81 2.63 17.32 -4.73
CA LEU A 81 3.85 18.05 -5.12
C LEU A 81 4.28 17.77 -6.57
N GLY A 82 3.39 17.20 -7.38
CA GLY A 82 3.71 16.83 -8.77
C GLY A 82 4.13 18.02 -9.64
N SER A 83 3.57 19.21 -9.40
CA SER A 83 3.98 20.46 -10.07
C SER A 83 5.38 20.94 -9.68
N GLU A 84 5.86 20.52 -8.51
CA GLU A 84 7.14 20.93 -7.94
C GLU A 84 8.28 19.95 -8.28
N TRP A 85 8.07 19.04 -9.24
CA TRP A 85 9.03 17.98 -9.55
C TRP A 85 10.45 18.50 -9.86
N ASP A 86 10.55 19.60 -10.61
CA ASP A 86 11.85 20.21 -10.91
C ASP A 86 12.52 20.78 -9.66
N LYS A 87 11.76 21.34 -8.72
CA LYS A 87 12.28 21.76 -7.41
C LYS A 87 12.74 20.57 -6.58
N ILE A 88 12.00 19.46 -6.60
CA ILE A 88 12.40 18.22 -5.89
C ILE A 88 13.70 17.67 -6.44
N LYS A 89 13.91 17.68 -7.77
CA LYS A 89 15.18 17.27 -8.37
C LYS A 89 16.35 18.15 -7.92
N ALA A 90 16.17 19.47 -7.91
CA ALA A 90 17.18 20.40 -7.42
C ALA A 90 17.46 20.20 -5.92
N ALA A 91 16.40 20.06 -5.12
CA ALA A 91 16.49 19.82 -3.69
C ALA A 91 17.14 18.47 -3.36
N TYR A 92 17.05 17.46 -4.23
CA TYR A 92 17.74 16.20 -4.05
C TYR A 92 19.26 16.34 -4.16
N ALA A 93 19.75 17.15 -5.10
CA ALA A 93 21.17 17.50 -5.17
C ALA A 93 21.61 18.28 -3.93
N THR A 94 20.77 19.20 -3.44
CA THR A 94 21.02 19.94 -2.19
C THR A 94 21.05 19.03 -0.97
N ALA A 95 20.07 18.14 -0.83
CA ALA A 95 20.01 17.15 0.24
C ALA A 95 21.27 16.27 0.27
N ASN A 96 21.79 15.87 -0.90
CA ASN A 96 23.05 15.12 -0.96
C ASN A 96 24.23 15.90 -0.37
N ARG A 97 24.37 17.18 -0.72
CA ARG A 97 25.44 18.05 -0.17
C ARG A 97 25.27 18.26 1.34
N VAL A 98 24.04 18.56 1.78
CA VAL A 98 23.67 18.72 3.19
C VAL A 98 24.03 17.47 4.01
N LEU A 99 23.89 16.28 3.44
CA LEU A 99 24.19 15.00 4.08
C LEU A 99 25.68 14.59 4.02
N GLY A 100 26.54 15.40 3.39
CA GLY A 100 27.98 15.15 3.30
C GLY A 100 28.45 14.46 2.02
N ASP A 101 27.71 14.63 0.91
CA ASP A 101 27.99 14.03 -0.40
C ASP A 101 28.14 12.50 -0.37
N ILE A 102 27.01 11.82 -0.18
CA ILE A 102 26.98 10.39 0.06
C ILE A 102 26.81 9.57 -1.22
N VAL A 103 27.22 8.30 -1.15
CA VAL A 103 26.84 7.29 -2.14
C VAL A 103 25.35 7.02 -2.01
N LYS A 104 24.62 7.17 -3.11
CA LYS A 104 23.15 7.08 -3.17
C LYS A 104 22.72 5.78 -3.85
N VAL A 105 22.29 4.82 -3.04
CA VAL A 105 21.70 3.55 -3.44
C VAL A 105 20.69 3.14 -2.37
N THR A 106 19.74 2.26 -2.63
CA THR A 106 18.82 1.81 -1.57
C THR A 106 19.62 1.24 -0.38
N PRO A 107 19.40 1.71 0.86
CA PRO A 107 18.38 2.69 1.30
C PRO A 107 18.82 4.16 1.39
N SER A 108 20.11 4.51 1.25
CA SER A 108 20.60 5.91 1.34
C SER A 108 19.96 6.85 0.31
N SER A 109 19.64 6.38 -0.90
CA SER A 109 18.92 7.19 -1.90
C SER A 109 17.52 7.60 -1.43
N LYS A 110 16.86 6.75 -0.61
CA LYS A 110 15.58 7.10 0.01
C LYS A 110 15.77 8.21 1.04
N VAL A 111 16.83 8.15 1.87
CA VAL A 111 17.15 9.21 2.86
C VAL A 111 17.27 10.57 2.18
N VAL A 112 18.03 10.63 1.08
CA VAL A 112 18.18 11.86 0.29
C VAL A 112 16.84 12.29 -0.31
N GLY A 113 16.03 11.36 -0.81
CA GLY A 113 14.70 11.64 -1.38
C GLY A 113 13.69 12.18 -0.37
N ASP A 114 13.65 11.60 0.82
CA ASP A 114 12.77 12.04 1.91
C ASP A 114 13.21 13.43 2.40
N LEU A 115 14.52 13.67 2.53
CA LEU A 115 15.05 15.00 2.86
C LEU A 115 14.74 16.02 1.75
N ALA A 116 14.87 15.66 0.48
CA ALA A 116 14.57 16.56 -0.64
C ALA A 116 13.11 17.02 -0.65
N GLN A 117 12.16 16.09 -0.44
CA GLN A 117 10.74 16.44 -0.30
C GLN A 117 10.51 17.32 0.92
N PHE A 118 11.18 17.02 2.04
CA PHE A 118 11.11 17.83 3.25
C PHE A 118 11.62 19.26 3.03
N LEU A 119 12.74 19.44 2.32
CA LEU A 119 13.26 20.77 1.96
C LEU A 119 12.26 21.57 1.14
N VAL A 120 11.69 20.97 0.10
CA VAL A 120 10.70 21.65 -0.78
C VAL A 120 9.41 21.98 -0.02
N ALA A 121 8.89 21.05 0.79
CA ALA A 121 7.65 21.24 1.53
C ALA A 121 7.74 22.34 2.60
N ASN A 122 8.94 22.61 3.13
CA ASN A 122 9.19 23.61 4.16
C ASN A 122 9.91 24.86 3.64
N ASP A 123 10.10 24.99 2.32
CA ASP A 123 10.81 26.10 1.68
C ASP A 123 12.21 26.34 2.28
N LEU A 124 12.97 25.26 2.47
CA LEU A 124 14.30 25.27 3.07
C LEU A 124 15.40 25.15 2.01
N ASP A 125 16.50 25.87 2.24
CA ASP A 125 17.74 25.78 1.47
C ASP A 125 18.84 25.08 2.28
N GLU A 126 20.04 25.00 1.69
CA GLU A 126 21.20 24.33 2.28
C GLU A 126 21.64 24.94 3.61
N VAL A 127 21.47 26.25 3.80
CA VAL A 127 21.89 26.96 5.01
C VAL A 127 20.78 26.88 6.05
N SER A 128 19.55 27.21 5.66
CA SER A 128 18.41 27.31 6.57
C SER A 128 18.02 25.96 7.18
N VAL A 129 18.21 24.85 6.46
CA VAL A 129 17.99 23.51 7.04
C VAL A 129 18.96 23.22 8.17
N VAL A 130 20.23 23.61 8.05
CA VAL A 130 21.25 23.37 9.08
C VAL A 130 21.05 24.30 10.27
N GLU A 131 20.79 25.58 10.02
CA GLU A 131 20.56 26.58 11.07
C GLU A 131 19.32 26.27 11.91
N ASN A 132 18.22 25.84 11.29
CA ASN A 132 16.95 25.59 11.98
C ASN A 132 16.76 24.13 12.42
N ALA A 133 17.73 23.24 12.19
CA ALA A 133 17.59 21.80 12.40
C ALA A 133 17.07 21.39 13.80
N GLU A 134 17.42 22.14 14.86
CA GLU A 134 16.96 21.84 16.22
C GLU A 134 15.44 22.01 16.40
N THR A 135 14.81 22.87 15.59
CA THR A 135 13.37 23.16 15.66
C THR A 135 12.56 22.30 14.69
N LEU A 136 13.20 21.79 13.64
CA LEU A 136 12.57 21.03 12.56
C LEU A 136 12.32 19.57 12.93
N SER A 137 11.25 18.99 12.40
CA SER A 137 10.90 17.58 12.56
C SER A 137 11.27 16.81 11.30
N PHE A 138 12.49 16.26 11.28
CA PHE A 138 13.02 15.55 10.12
C PHE A 138 12.31 14.20 9.88
N PRO A 139 12.27 13.73 8.61
CA PRO A 139 11.79 12.38 8.29
C PRO A 139 12.57 11.32 9.07
N THR A 140 11.88 10.25 9.49
CA THR A 140 12.47 9.15 10.26
C THR A 140 13.70 8.55 9.58
N SER A 141 13.69 8.39 8.26
CA SER A 141 14.82 7.87 7.48
C SER A 141 16.09 8.74 7.61
N VAL A 142 15.94 10.06 7.74
CA VAL A 142 17.05 11.00 7.95
C VAL A 142 17.58 10.89 9.37
N VAL A 143 16.69 10.79 10.36
CA VAL A 143 17.08 10.59 11.76
C VAL A 143 17.84 9.26 11.91
N GLU A 144 17.30 8.16 11.39
CA GLU A 144 17.93 6.83 11.43
C GLU A 144 19.26 6.78 10.68
N TYR A 145 19.38 7.51 9.57
CA TYR A 145 20.67 7.70 8.89
C TYR A 145 21.71 8.31 9.83
N PHE A 146 21.38 9.41 10.50
CA PHE A 146 22.28 10.08 11.45
C PHE A 146 22.55 9.27 12.73
N GLN A 147 21.68 8.31 13.04
CA GLN A 147 21.89 7.29 14.08
C GLN A 147 22.69 6.07 13.58
N GLY A 148 23.20 6.09 12.34
CA GLY A 148 24.06 5.04 11.81
C GLY A 148 23.38 3.72 11.48
N TYR A 149 22.03 3.66 11.41
CA TYR A 149 21.29 2.43 11.09
C TYR A 149 21.63 1.84 9.71
N ILE A 150 22.14 2.66 8.79
CA ILE A 150 22.58 2.22 7.46
C ILE A 150 24.11 2.17 7.31
N GLY A 151 24.83 2.21 8.44
CA GLY A 151 26.28 2.25 8.50
C GLY A 151 26.86 3.66 8.60
N GLN A 152 28.19 3.76 8.52
CA GLN A 152 28.92 5.03 8.60
C GLN A 152 29.26 5.53 7.19
N PRO A 153 28.95 6.78 6.83
CA PRO A 153 29.37 7.36 5.56
C PRO A 153 30.90 7.58 5.55
N ALA A 154 31.51 7.52 4.36
CA ALA A 154 32.98 7.55 4.20
C ALA A 154 33.63 8.82 4.78
N GLY A 155 32.95 9.97 4.68
CA GLY A 155 33.40 11.25 5.24
C GLY A 155 32.97 11.52 6.68
N GLY A 156 32.31 10.56 7.33
CA GLY A 156 31.60 10.79 8.59
C GLY A 156 30.32 11.63 8.38
N PHE A 157 29.59 11.86 9.47
CA PHE A 157 28.37 12.65 9.44
C PHE A 157 28.68 14.16 9.55
N PRO A 158 28.00 15.01 8.78
CA PRO A 158 28.18 16.46 8.87
C PRO A 158 27.72 17.03 10.22
N GLU A 159 28.60 17.76 10.89
CA GLU A 159 28.30 18.57 12.08
C GLU A 159 28.25 20.06 11.71
N PRO A 160 27.39 20.89 12.36
CA PRO A 160 26.55 20.55 13.51
C PRO A 160 25.22 19.87 13.15
N LEU A 161 24.97 19.59 11.86
CA LEU A 161 23.68 19.09 11.39
C LEU A 161 23.24 17.81 12.11
N ARG A 162 24.11 16.79 12.20
CA ARG A 162 23.80 15.53 12.89
C ARG A 162 23.35 15.80 14.32
N SER A 163 24.16 16.51 15.11
CA SER A 163 23.85 16.81 16.51
C SER A 163 22.49 17.50 16.65
N ARG A 164 22.19 18.45 15.75
CA ARG A 164 20.93 19.19 15.74
C ARG A 164 19.71 18.34 15.33
N VAL A 165 19.86 17.43 14.37
CA VAL A 165 18.80 16.50 13.96
C VAL A 165 18.49 15.51 15.08
N LEU A 166 19.52 15.03 15.78
CA LEU A 166 19.36 14.06 16.87
C LEU A 166 18.81 14.70 18.15
N LYS A 167 19.03 16.00 18.39
CA LYS A 167 18.49 16.72 19.57
C LYS A 167 18.82 16.03 20.90
N GLY A 168 20.06 15.56 21.02
CA GLY A 168 20.51 14.83 22.21
C GLY A 168 20.03 13.37 22.29
N LYS A 169 19.33 12.84 21.27
CA LYS A 169 19.11 11.40 21.13
C LYS A 169 20.44 10.68 20.96
N ASP A 170 20.42 9.40 21.33
CA ASP A 170 21.57 8.53 21.17
C ASP A 170 22.01 8.45 19.70
N ASN A 171 23.33 8.41 19.51
CA ASN A 171 24.00 8.34 18.21
C ASN A 171 23.76 7.01 17.48
N GLY A 172 23.11 6.05 18.13
CA GLY A 172 22.80 4.73 17.62
C GLY A 172 24.07 3.94 17.35
N TYR A 173 24.15 3.41 16.15
CA TYR A 173 25.27 2.57 15.74
C TYR A 173 26.47 3.43 15.35
N THR A 174 27.60 3.15 15.97
CA THR A 174 28.92 3.67 15.55
C THR A 174 29.75 2.62 14.82
N THR A 175 29.32 1.35 14.90
CA THR A 175 29.92 0.21 14.19
C THR A 175 28.95 -0.36 13.16
N ARG A 176 29.16 -1.59 12.69
CA ARG A 176 28.26 -2.25 11.74
C ARG A 176 26.98 -2.64 12.48
N PRO A 177 25.78 -2.13 12.15
CA PRO A 177 24.56 -2.37 12.93
C PRO A 177 24.29 -3.86 13.21
N GLY A 178 24.47 -4.71 12.19
CA GLY A 178 24.26 -6.15 12.32
C GLY A 178 25.30 -6.91 13.15
N SER A 179 26.27 -6.28 13.80
CA SER A 179 27.07 -6.94 14.87
C SER A 179 26.46 -6.78 16.26
N GLU A 180 25.47 -5.90 16.39
CA GLU A 180 24.80 -5.60 17.66
C GLU A 180 23.37 -6.19 17.70
N ILE A 181 22.86 -6.66 16.55
CA ILE A 181 21.57 -7.35 16.45
C ILE A 181 21.70 -8.78 16.99
N PRO A 182 20.83 -9.22 17.92
CA PRO A 182 20.82 -10.60 18.40
C PRO A 182 20.56 -11.62 17.29
N ASP A 183 21.11 -12.82 17.45
CA ASP A 183 20.83 -13.94 16.54
C ASP A 183 19.34 -14.30 16.58
N GLN A 184 18.76 -14.50 15.39
CA GLN A 184 17.38 -14.97 15.24
C GLN A 184 17.34 -16.50 15.35
N ASP A 185 16.53 -17.02 16.27
CA ASP A 185 16.22 -18.46 16.28
C ASP A 185 15.28 -18.80 15.11
N LEU A 186 15.86 -19.41 14.07
CA LEU A 186 15.12 -19.82 12.87
C LEU A 186 14.27 -21.08 13.09
N THR A 187 14.62 -21.92 14.07
CA THR A 187 13.84 -23.12 14.40
C THR A 187 12.56 -22.70 15.11
N GLU A 188 12.69 -21.84 16.12
CA GLU A 188 11.52 -21.28 16.82
C GLU A 188 10.61 -20.51 15.87
N LEU A 189 11.19 -19.68 14.99
CA LEU A 189 10.42 -18.94 13.98
C LEU A 189 9.63 -19.89 13.07
N ARG A 190 10.28 -20.94 12.57
CA ARG A 190 9.65 -21.94 11.71
C ARG A 190 8.49 -22.65 12.42
N ASP A 191 8.70 -23.10 13.65
CA ASP A 191 7.69 -23.79 14.45
C ASP A 191 6.53 -22.83 14.82
N GLY A 192 6.82 -21.55 15.04
CA GLY A 192 5.84 -20.49 15.21
C GLY A 192 4.93 -20.33 13.98
N ILE A 193 5.51 -20.28 12.78
CA ILE A 193 4.76 -20.16 11.51
C ILE A 193 3.90 -21.41 11.27
N MET A 194 4.45 -22.61 11.49
CA MET A 194 3.71 -23.87 11.35
C MET A 194 2.49 -23.91 12.27
N ARG A 195 2.64 -23.46 13.52
CA ARG A 195 1.53 -23.33 14.48
C ARG A 195 0.51 -22.28 14.01
N LYS A 196 0.97 -21.09 13.63
CA LYS A 196 0.11 -19.96 13.25
C LYS A 196 -0.78 -20.28 12.05
N HIS A 197 -0.23 -20.93 11.03
CA HIS A 197 -0.95 -21.21 9.79
C HIS A 197 -1.47 -22.64 9.68
N ALA A 198 -1.38 -23.44 10.75
CA ALA A 198 -1.74 -24.86 10.77
C ALA A 198 -1.14 -25.67 9.59
N SER A 199 0.04 -25.26 9.10
CA SER A 199 0.68 -25.83 7.92
C SER A 199 1.85 -26.72 8.31
N LYS A 200 1.87 -27.94 7.76
CA LYS A 200 2.98 -28.90 7.94
C LYS A 200 4.11 -28.69 6.93
N LEU A 201 3.95 -27.79 5.96
CA LEU A 201 4.81 -27.65 4.79
C LEU A 201 5.57 -26.31 4.77
N ILE A 202 6.07 -25.85 5.92
CA ILE A 202 6.97 -24.67 5.97
C ILE A 202 8.40 -25.12 5.69
N THR A 203 8.95 -24.66 4.56
CA THR A 203 10.34 -24.92 4.17
C THR A 203 11.29 -23.92 4.82
N TRP A 204 12.59 -24.20 4.80
CA TRP A 204 13.60 -23.23 5.26
C TRP A 204 13.61 -21.94 4.42
N ARG A 205 13.25 -22.02 3.13
CA ARG A 205 13.09 -20.82 2.29
C ARG A 205 11.95 -19.94 2.80
N ASP A 206 10.86 -20.56 3.24
CA ASP A 206 9.72 -19.85 3.81
C ASP A 206 10.08 -19.21 5.15
N THR A 207 10.81 -19.94 6.01
CA THR A 207 11.35 -19.41 7.27
C THR A 207 12.25 -18.19 7.04
N LEU A 208 13.17 -18.24 6.08
CA LEU A 208 14.03 -17.11 5.74
C LEU A 208 13.22 -15.94 5.15
N SER A 209 12.19 -16.24 4.34
CA SER A 209 11.29 -15.21 3.80
C SER A 209 10.53 -14.50 4.92
N ALA A 210 10.06 -15.26 5.92
CA ALA A 210 9.42 -14.72 7.12
C ALA A 210 10.39 -13.95 8.01
N ALA A 211 11.65 -14.37 8.13
CA ALA A 211 12.67 -13.62 8.87
C ALA A 211 12.97 -12.27 8.21
N MET A 212 13.04 -12.21 6.87
CA MET A 212 13.28 -10.98 6.13
C MET A 212 12.06 -10.06 6.07
N TYR A 213 10.86 -10.63 5.91
CA TYR A 213 9.62 -9.87 5.73
C TYR A 213 8.43 -10.50 6.51
N PRO A 214 8.40 -10.40 7.85
CA PRO A 214 7.43 -11.15 8.67
C PRO A 214 5.97 -10.91 8.29
N THR A 215 5.57 -9.64 8.20
CA THR A 215 4.18 -9.25 7.88
C THR A 215 3.81 -9.59 6.43
N VAL A 216 4.73 -9.38 5.49
CA VAL A 216 4.49 -9.67 4.06
C VAL A 216 4.36 -11.16 3.84
N PHE A 217 5.19 -11.97 4.50
CA PHE A 217 5.13 -13.42 4.42
C PHE A 217 3.83 -13.95 5.05
N ASP A 218 3.42 -13.43 6.20
CA ASP A 218 2.14 -13.79 6.82
C ASP A 218 0.94 -13.53 5.90
N ASP A 219 0.90 -12.33 5.31
CA ASP A 219 -0.14 -11.95 4.35
C ASP A 219 -0.09 -12.82 3.08
N TYR A 220 1.11 -13.15 2.59
CA TYR A 220 1.31 -14.09 1.49
C TYR A 220 0.71 -15.47 1.81
N VAL A 221 0.97 -16.03 2.99
CA VAL A 221 0.41 -17.34 3.37
C VAL A 221 -1.10 -17.28 3.51
N ARG A 222 -1.65 -16.20 4.11
CA ARG A 222 -3.11 -16.01 4.19
C ARG A 222 -3.75 -15.94 2.80
N LYS A 223 -3.15 -15.19 1.87
CA LYS A 223 -3.62 -15.08 0.49
C LYS A 223 -3.48 -16.38 -0.28
N LEU A 224 -2.39 -17.12 -0.09
CA LEU A 224 -2.19 -18.43 -0.70
C LEU A 224 -3.24 -19.44 -0.21
N ASN A 225 -3.58 -19.43 1.07
CA ASN A 225 -4.63 -20.29 1.62
C ASN A 225 -6.03 -19.92 1.09
N LEU A 226 -6.29 -18.64 0.88
CA LEU A 226 -7.57 -18.14 0.40
C LEU A 226 -7.77 -18.36 -1.11
N HIS A 227 -6.75 -18.05 -1.92
CA HIS A 227 -6.86 -18.00 -3.38
C HIS A 227 -6.13 -19.14 -4.10
N GLY A 228 -5.32 -19.93 -3.39
CA GLY A 228 -4.43 -20.88 -4.02
C GLY A 228 -3.26 -20.20 -4.77
N PRO A 229 -2.49 -20.96 -5.57
CA PRO A 229 -1.29 -20.48 -6.22
C PRO A 229 -1.62 -19.59 -7.44
N LEU A 230 -1.70 -18.27 -7.23
CA LEU A 230 -2.00 -17.31 -8.30
C LEU A 230 -0.93 -17.21 -9.41
N THR A 231 0.27 -17.74 -9.18
CA THR A 231 1.37 -17.71 -10.15
C THR A 231 1.12 -18.55 -11.41
N THR A 232 0.11 -19.41 -11.38
CA THR A 232 -0.26 -20.27 -12.52
C THR A 232 -1.23 -19.59 -13.48
N LEU A 233 -1.77 -18.42 -13.11
CA LEU A 233 -2.67 -17.64 -13.95
C LEU A 233 -1.89 -16.92 -15.06
N PRO A 234 -2.44 -16.87 -16.29
CA PRO A 234 -1.94 -15.97 -17.33
C PRO A 234 -1.94 -14.52 -16.83
N THR A 235 -0.92 -13.74 -17.19
CA THR A 235 -0.74 -12.35 -16.70
C THR A 235 -1.98 -11.47 -16.94
N LYS A 236 -2.64 -11.56 -18.10
CA LYS A 236 -3.88 -10.81 -18.38
C LYS A 236 -4.97 -11.16 -17.35
N ALA A 237 -5.25 -12.46 -17.19
CA ALA A 237 -6.25 -12.95 -16.25
C ALA A 237 -5.93 -12.57 -14.80
N PHE A 238 -4.64 -12.57 -14.42
CA PHE A 238 -4.20 -12.14 -13.10
C PHE A 238 -4.43 -10.63 -12.86
N LEU A 239 -4.16 -9.78 -13.85
CA LEU A 239 -4.21 -8.33 -13.68
C LEU A 239 -5.61 -7.74 -13.83
N VAL A 240 -6.41 -8.26 -14.76
CA VAL A 240 -7.71 -7.65 -15.14
C VAL A 240 -8.88 -8.64 -15.17
N GLY A 241 -8.65 -9.91 -14.84
CA GLY A 241 -9.67 -10.96 -14.96
C GLY A 241 -9.93 -11.38 -16.41
N LEU A 242 -11.06 -12.07 -16.61
CA LEU A 242 -11.53 -12.53 -17.91
C LEU A 242 -12.69 -11.66 -18.39
N GLU A 243 -12.79 -11.46 -19.70
CA GLU A 243 -13.97 -10.92 -20.36
C GLU A 243 -15.07 -12.00 -20.51
N ILE A 244 -16.32 -11.59 -20.70
CA ILE A 244 -17.42 -12.54 -20.94
C ILE A 244 -17.11 -13.34 -22.22
N ASP A 245 -17.26 -14.66 -22.11
CA ASP A 245 -16.89 -15.66 -23.11
C ASP A 245 -15.38 -15.80 -23.38
N GLU A 246 -14.51 -15.12 -22.64
CA GLU A 246 -13.07 -15.37 -22.62
C GLU A 246 -12.77 -16.64 -21.82
N GLU A 247 -11.83 -17.43 -22.35
CA GLU A 247 -11.35 -18.69 -21.78
C GLU A 247 -9.85 -18.61 -21.51
N CYS A 248 -9.41 -19.11 -20.37
CA CYS A 248 -8.01 -19.26 -20.04
C CYS A 248 -7.68 -20.67 -19.54
N GLU A 249 -6.47 -21.14 -19.85
CA GLU A 249 -5.94 -22.37 -19.28
C GLU A 249 -5.09 -22.06 -18.06
N VAL A 250 -5.30 -22.80 -16.98
CA VAL A 250 -4.52 -22.72 -15.75
C VAL A 250 -3.93 -24.09 -15.45
N GLU A 251 -2.61 -24.16 -15.21
CA GLU A 251 -1.95 -25.38 -14.75
C GLU A 251 -2.14 -25.52 -13.23
N LEU A 252 -2.90 -26.53 -12.79
CA LEU A 252 -3.16 -26.76 -11.37
C LEU A 252 -2.00 -27.46 -10.67
N ARG A 253 -1.33 -28.35 -11.41
CA ARG A 253 -0.11 -29.08 -11.05
C ARG A 253 0.53 -29.62 -12.32
N ALA A 254 1.78 -30.06 -12.23
CA ALA A 254 2.53 -30.60 -13.37
C ALA A 254 1.71 -31.57 -14.23
N GLY A 255 1.40 -31.15 -15.47
CA GLY A 255 0.67 -31.96 -16.45
C GLY A 255 -0.86 -32.01 -16.28
N VAL A 256 -1.43 -31.27 -15.32
CA VAL A 256 -2.89 -31.16 -15.12
C VAL A 256 -3.32 -29.72 -15.30
N LYS A 257 -4.03 -29.47 -16.41
CA LYS A 257 -4.61 -28.17 -16.75
C LYS A 257 -6.11 -28.16 -16.51
N ALA A 258 -6.63 -26.99 -16.16
CA ALA A 258 -8.05 -26.70 -16.19
C ALA A 258 -8.30 -25.55 -17.15
N SER A 259 -9.33 -25.69 -17.98
CA SER A 259 -9.87 -24.58 -18.76
C SER A 259 -10.95 -23.88 -17.96
N ILE A 260 -10.85 -22.57 -17.85
CA ILE A 260 -11.80 -21.71 -17.13
C ILE A 260 -12.32 -20.66 -18.10
N LYS A 261 -13.63 -20.65 -18.29
CA LYS A 261 -14.32 -19.68 -19.14
C LYS A 261 -15.31 -18.87 -18.33
N LEU A 262 -15.26 -17.54 -18.44
CA LEU A 262 -16.28 -16.68 -17.85
C LEU A 262 -17.52 -16.67 -18.76
N LYS A 263 -18.70 -16.95 -18.20
CA LYS A 263 -19.95 -17.06 -18.96
C LYS A 263 -20.89 -15.89 -18.75
N ALA A 264 -21.02 -15.41 -17.52
CA ALA A 264 -21.86 -14.27 -17.19
C ALA A 264 -21.47 -13.69 -15.82
N ILE A 265 -21.80 -12.43 -15.62
CA ILE A 265 -21.74 -11.74 -14.32
C ILE A 265 -23.16 -11.30 -14.00
N GLY A 266 -23.69 -11.74 -12.86
CA GLY A 266 -25.01 -11.39 -12.38
C GLY A 266 -25.13 -9.92 -11.92
N GLU A 267 -26.36 -9.51 -11.66
CA GLU A 267 -26.64 -8.21 -11.05
C GLU A 267 -26.13 -8.15 -9.60
N LEU A 268 -25.97 -6.92 -9.09
CA LEU A 268 -25.59 -6.71 -7.69
C LEU A 268 -26.75 -7.11 -6.78
N LEU A 269 -26.51 -8.09 -5.92
CA LEU A 269 -27.46 -8.55 -4.93
C LEU A 269 -27.51 -7.56 -3.74
N PRO A 270 -28.62 -7.54 -2.97
CA PRO A 270 -28.73 -6.71 -1.76
C PRO A 270 -27.65 -6.97 -0.70
N SER A 271 -27.02 -8.15 -0.73
CA SER A 271 -25.87 -8.52 0.08
C SER A 271 -24.58 -7.78 -0.28
N GLY A 272 -24.56 -7.03 -1.39
CA GLY A 272 -23.34 -6.42 -1.94
C GLY A 272 -22.48 -7.39 -2.75
N THR A 273 -23.01 -8.55 -3.12
CA THR A 273 -22.32 -9.59 -3.87
C THR A 273 -22.93 -9.78 -5.27
N ARG A 274 -22.20 -10.44 -6.17
CA ARG A 274 -22.68 -10.85 -7.50
C ARG A 274 -22.44 -12.34 -7.68
N ASP A 275 -23.40 -13.02 -8.30
CA ASP A 275 -23.20 -14.37 -8.81
C ASP A 275 -22.41 -14.32 -10.11
N VAL A 276 -21.22 -14.93 -10.12
CA VAL A 276 -20.36 -15.03 -11.29
C VAL A 276 -20.39 -16.45 -11.82
N PHE A 277 -20.76 -16.59 -13.10
CA PHE A 277 -20.95 -17.87 -13.76
C PHE A 277 -19.70 -18.21 -14.56
N PHE A 278 -19.06 -19.31 -14.19
CA PHE A 278 -17.92 -19.88 -14.90
C PHE A 278 -18.30 -21.22 -15.53
N GLU A 279 -17.53 -21.62 -16.52
CA GLU A 279 -17.46 -23.00 -16.99
C GLU A 279 -16.03 -23.49 -16.74
N MET A 280 -15.88 -24.57 -15.97
CA MET A 280 -14.57 -25.18 -15.72
C MET A 280 -14.56 -26.58 -16.32
N ASN A 281 -13.71 -26.80 -17.33
CA ASN A 281 -13.65 -28.05 -18.10
C ASN A 281 -15.03 -28.52 -18.61
N GLY A 282 -15.84 -27.60 -19.15
CA GLY A 282 -17.19 -27.91 -19.63
C GLY A 282 -18.27 -27.99 -18.54
N ILE A 283 -17.92 -27.84 -17.27
CA ILE A 283 -18.85 -27.97 -16.14
C ILE A 283 -19.21 -26.56 -15.62
N PRO A 284 -20.49 -26.15 -15.66
CA PRO A 284 -20.93 -24.88 -15.09
C PRO A 284 -20.66 -24.78 -13.59
N ARG A 285 -20.19 -23.61 -13.16
CA ARG A 285 -19.92 -23.23 -11.78
C ARG A 285 -20.49 -21.85 -11.52
N VAL A 286 -20.98 -21.63 -10.31
CA VAL A 286 -21.41 -20.31 -9.84
C VAL A 286 -20.59 -20.01 -8.60
N VAL A 287 -20.04 -18.80 -8.55
CA VAL A 287 -19.28 -18.29 -7.41
C VAL A 287 -19.84 -16.93 -7.04
N GLU A 288 -20.21 -16.77 -5.78
CA GLU A 288 -20.63 -15.48 -5.23
C GLU A 288 -19.39 -14.64 -4.90
N ILE A 289 -19.30 -13.44 -5.47
CA ILE A 289 -18.17 -12.53 -5.31
C ILE A 289 -18.66 -11.20 -4.77
N GLU A 290 -18.02 -10.70 -3.71
CA GLU A 290 -18.24 -9.35 -3.18
C GLU A 290 -17.87 -8.27 -4.22
N ASP A 291 -18.80 -7.36 -4.51
CA ASP A 291 -18.56 -6.26 -5.43
C ASP A 291 -17.91 -5.09 -4.69
N LYS A 292 -16.61 -4.92 -4.92
CA LYS A 292 -15.79 -3.85 -4.33
C LYS A 292 -15.63 -2.63 -5.23
N THR A 293 -16.43 -2.53 -6.30
CA THR A 293 -16.30 -1.42 -7.26
C THR A 293 -16.70 -0.05 -6.69
N ASP A 294 -17.12 0.04 -5.42
CA ASP A 294 -17.53 1.31 -4.84
C ASP A 294 -17.22 1.48 -3.34
N ASP A 295 -16.06 2.09 -3.05
CA ASP A 295 -15.79 2.75 -1.75
C ASP A 295 -16.67 4.01 -1.53
N GLY A 296 -17.62 4.34 -2.42
CA GLY A 296 -18.42 5.56 -2.36
C GLY A 296 -19.90 5.45 -2.70
N ALA A 297 -20.29 4.80 -3.80
CA ALA A 297 -21.69 4.83 -4.27
C ALA A 297 -22.59 3.77 -3.64
N THR A 298 -22.08 2.58 -3.29
CA THR A 298 -22.86 1.57 -2.56
C THR A 298 -23.13 2.02 -1.12
N LYS A 299 -22.17 2.69 -0.46
CA LYS A 299 -22.41 3.42 0.81
C LYS A 299 -23.50 4.48 0.66
N LYS A 300 -23.60 5.18 -0.48
CA LYS A 300 -24.65 6.18 -0.75
C LYS A 300 -26.05 5.58 -0.85
N THR A 301 -26.16 4.34 -1.28
CA THR A 301 -27.44 3.61 -1.40
C THR A 301 -27.85 3.03 -0.04
N LEU A 302 -26.90 2.49 0.74
CA LEU A 302 -27.11 2.12 2.14
C LEU A 302 -27.46 3.33 3.03
N LEU A 303 -26.82 4.50 2.82
CA LEU A 303 -27.17 5.79 3.44
C LEU A 303 -28.54 6.34 2.97
N ALA A 304 -29.08 5.86 1.85
CA ALA A 304 -30.39 6.25 1.36
C ALA A 304 -31.51 5.32 1.85
N SER A 305 -31.17 4.13 2.35
CA SER A 305 -32.12 3.13 2.86
C SER A 305 -32.11 2.95 4.38
N ARG A 306 -31.39 3.80 5.15
CA ARG A 306 -31.41 3.72 6.62
C ARG A 306 -32.80 4.08 7.16
N GLU A 307 -33.23 3.33 8.17
CA GLU A 307 -34.43 3.67 8.94
C GLU A 307 -34.27 5.07 9.53
N ARG A 308 -35.30 5.90 9.40
CA ARG A 308 -35.31 7.27 9.92
C ARG A 308 -35.86 7.26 11.34
N SER A 309 -35.32 8.12 12.20
CA SER A 309 -35.94 8.36 13.51
C SER A 309 -37.32 8.99 13.33
N ASP A 310 -38.29 8.54 14.11
CA ASP A 310 -39.64 9.12 14.15
C ASP A 310 -39.68 10.26 15.19
N PRO A 311 -39.84 11.53 14.79
CA PRO A 311 -39.90 12.65 15.73
C PRO A 311 -41.08 12.59 16.71
N ALA A 312 -42.11 11.77 16.44
CA ALA A 312 -43.25 11.59 17.33
C ALA A 312 -42.98 10.57 18.45
N ASP A 313 -41.94 9.75 18.32
CA ASP A 313 -41.53 8.76 19.32
C ASP A 313 -40.24 9.23 20.02
N ILE A 314 -40.37 9.61 21.30
CA ILE A 314 -39.23 10.04 22.11
C ILE A 314 -38.15 8.95 22.23
N GLY A 315 -38.53 7.68 22.12
CA GLY A 315 -37.61 6.55 22.12
C GLY A 315 -36.86 6.37 20.79
N SER A 316 -37.23 7.08 19.73
CA SER A 316 -36.60 6.99 18.41
C SER A 316 -35.42 7.96 18.29
N VAL A 317 -34.23 7.51 18.71
CA VAL A 317 -33.04 8.37 18.78
C VAL A 317 -32.37 8.48 17.41
N GLY A 318 -32.52 9.64 16.77
CA GLY A 318 -31.90 9.94 15.48
C GLY A 318 -30.51 10.58 15.59
N ALA A 319 -29.72 10.50 14.53
CA ALA A 319 -28.44 11.17 14.43
C ALA A 319 -28.62 12.70 14.37
N PRO A 320 -27.98 13.48 15.26
CA PRO A 320 -28.17 14.94 15.31
C PRO A 320 -27.51 15.66 14.12
N MET A 321 -26.50 15.04 13.52
CA MET A 321 -25.75 15.57 12.38
C MET A 321 -25.23 14.42 11.51
N ALA A 322 -24.81 14.76 10.28
CA ALA A 322 -24.10 13.79 9.45
C ALA A 322 -22.68 13.55 9.99
N GLY A 323 -22.26 12.29 10.06
CA GLY A 323 -20.97 11.90 10.64
C GLY A 323 -20.75 10.39 10.55
N GLU A 324 -19.64 9.91 11.09
CA GLU A 324 -19.28 8.50 11.17
C GLU A 324 -19.44 7.99 12.61
N VAL A 325 -20.00 6.81 12.81
CA VAL A 325 -20.11 6.16 14.11
C VAL A 325 -18.74 5.67 14.53
N VAL A 326 -18.17 6.26 15.58
CA VAL A 326 -16.89 5.85 16.16
C VAL A 326 -17.09 4.62 17.03
N GLU A 327 -18.14 4.63 17.85
CA GLU A 327 -18.40 3.59 18.85
C GLU A 327 -19.88 3.53 19.22
N VAL A 328 -20.38 2.32 19.47
CA VAL A 328 -21.72 2.06 20.01
C VAL A 328 -21.56 1.55 21.45
N LEU A 329 -22.19 2.23 22.40
CA LEU A 329 -21.96 2.04 23.84
C LEU A 329 -23.01 1.16 24.52
N VAL A 330 -24.07 0.77 23.79
CA VAL A 330 -25.21 0.01 24.32
C VAL A 330 -25.53 -1.20 23.47
N THR A 331 -26.21 -2.17 24.07
CA THR A 331 -26.68 -3.39 23.41
C THR A 331 -28.21 -3.52 23.44
N SER A 332 -28.77 -4.30 22.52
CA SER A 332 -30.23 -4.51 22.50
C SER A 332 -30.69 -5.26 23.75
N GLY A 333 -31.73 -4.77 24.42
CA GLY A 333 -32.26 -5.30 25.68
C GLY A 333 -31.68 -4.66 26.94
N GLU A 334 -30.65 -3.81 26.83
CA GLU A 334 -30.05 -3.08 27.94
C GLU A 334 -31.00 -1.98 28.45
N ILE A 335 -31.08 -1.76 29.77
CA ILE A 335 -31.90 -0.70 30.37
C ILE A 335 -31.03 0.55 30.53
N VAL A 336 -31.47 1.67 29.95
CA VAL A 336 -30.78 2.96 30.03
C VAL A 336 -31.61 3.99 30.77
N GLU A 337 -30.93 4.92 31.44
CA GLU A 337 -31.53 6.12 32.06
C GLU A 337 -31.38 7.33 31.11
N ALA A 338 -32.27 8.31 31.22
CA ALA A 338 -32.19 9.56 30.48
C ALA A 338 -30.83 10.25 30.73
N GLY A 339 -30.15 10.59 29.65
CA GLY A 339 -28.80 11.15 29.67
C GLY A 339 -27.67 10.13 29.50
N ALA A 340 -27.95 8.82 29.61
CA ALA A 340 -26.95 7.77 29.39
C ALA A 340 -26.38 7.82 27.96
N PRO A 341 -25.06 7.63 27.76
CA PRO A 341 -24.44 7.71 26.45
C PRO A 341 -24.78 6.46 25.62
N LEU A 342 -25.17 6.66 24.35
CA LEU A 342 -25.62 5.58 23.46
C LEU A 342 -24.63 5.31 22.33
N VAL A 343 -24.21 6.36 21.62
CA VAL A 343 -23.37 6.27 20.40
C VAL A 343 -22.43 7.48 20.35
N VAL A 344 -21.19 7.27 19.92
CA VAL A 344 -20.23 8.34 19.63
C VAL A 344 -20.15 8.55 18.11
N LEU A 345 -20.40 9.77 17.65
CA LEU A 345 -20.29 10.18 16.25
C LEU A 345 -19.06 11.08 16.05
N SER A 346 -18.39 10.96 14.91
CA SER A 346 -17.31 11.85 14.47
C SER A 346 -17.72 12.58 13.20
N ALA A 347 -17.65 13.91 13.23
CA ALA A 347 -17.85 14.74 12.07
C ALA A 347 -16.80 15.87 12.07
N MET A 348 -16.13 16.09 10.93
CA MET A 348 -15.10 17.13 10.79
C MET A 348 -14.01 17.08 11.90
N LYS A 349 -13.60 15.88 12.33
CA LYS A 349 -12.64 15.63 13.42
C LYS A 349 -13.11 16.07 14.81
N MET A 350 -14.41 16.28 15.00
CA MET A 350 -15.04 16.51 16.30
C MET A 350 -15.93 15.32 16.65
N GLU A 351 -15.74 14.78 17.86
CA GLU A 351 -16.57 13.70 18.39
C GLU A 351 -17.75 14.27 19.19
N THR A 352 -18.93 13.67 19.02
CA THR A 352 -20.17 14.04 19.70
C THR A 352 -20.85 12.78 20.21
N THR A 353 -21.07 12.72 21.52
CA THR A 353 -21.81 11.63 22.16
C THR A 353 -23.30 11.90 22.10
N VAL A 354 -24.06 10.96 21.54
CA VAL A 354 -25.52 10.98 21.53
C VAL A 354 -26.03 10.25 22.77
N SER A 355 -26.86 10.92 23.58
CA SER A 355 -27.40 10.40 24.84
C SER A 355 -28.88 10.02 24.75
N ALA A 356 -29.32 9.15 25.67
CA ALA A 356 -30.71 8.70 25.79
C ALA A 356 -31.65 9.85 26.17
N PRO A 357 -32.75 10.09 25.43
CA PRO A 357 -33.73 11.12 25.76
C PRO A 357 -34.74 10.69 26.84
N CYS A 358 -34.87 9.39 27.11
CA CYS A 358 -35.80 8.84 28.10
C CYS A 358 -35.25 7.56 28.72
N ASP A 359 -35.85 7.16 29.85
CA ASP A 359 -35.58 5.88 30.50
C ASP A 359 -36.24 4.73 29.70
N GLY A 360 -35.62 3.55 29.74
CA GLY A 360 -36.25 2.32 29.25
C GLY A 360 -35.28 1.33 28.61
N PRO A 361 -35.76 0.13 28.24
CA PRO A 361 -34.92 -0.86 27.57
C PRO A 361 -34.69 -0.53 26.09
N ILE A 362 -33.47 -0.73 25.60
CA ILE A 362 -33.11 -0.63 24.19
C ILE A 362 -33.87 -1.71 23.41
N ARG A 363 -34.75 -1.30 22.51
CA ARG A 363 -35.48 -2.19 21.59
C ARG A 363 -34.54 -2.78 20.54
N HIS A 364 -33.78 -1.92 19.87
CA HIS A 364 -32.69 -2.34 18.96
C HIS A 364 -31.73 -1.18 18.69
N VAL A 365 -30.52 -1.52 18.24
CA VAL A 365 -29.49 -0.58 17.76
C VAL A 365 -29.47 -0.64 16.23
N GLY A 366 -29.63 0.51 15.56
CA GLY A 366 -29.73 0.62 14.09
C GLY A 366 -28.40 0.85 13.36
N VAL A 367 -27.28 0.88 14.09
CA VAL A 367 -25.94 1.23 13.57
C VAL A 367 -24.83 0.37 14.17
N VAL A 368 -23.69 0.32 13.48
CA VAL A 368 -22.43 -0.29 13.96
C VAL A 368 -21.24 0.69 13.83
N ALA A 369 -20.14 0.44 14.55
CA ALA A 369 -18.93 1.25 14.42
C ALA A 369 -18.37 1.24 12.98
N GLY A 370 -17.96 2.40 12.48
CA GLY A 370 -17.54 2.65 11.10
C GLY A 370 -18.67 3.04 10.13
N ASP A 371 -19.92 3.05 10.60
CA ASP A 371 -21.07 3.46 9.79
C ASP A 371 -21.09 4.97 9.53
N GLY A 372 -21.36 5.36 8.29
CA GLY A 372 -21.78 6.74 7.99
C GLY A 372 -23.26 6.95 8.29
N CYS A 373 -23.61 8.07 8.91
CA CYS A 373 -24.98 8.49 9.21
C CYS A 373 -25.26 9.88 8.64
N ARG A 374 -26.51 10.15 8.24
CA ARG A 374 -27.04 11.49 7.98
C ARG A 374 -27.86 11.98 9.17
N ALA A 375 -28.06 13.29 9.26
CA ALA A 375 -28.98 13.85 10.23
C ALA A 375 -30.38 13.23 10.10
N GLY A 376 -30.91 12.68 11.19
CA GLY A 376 -32.20 12.01 11.28
C GLY A 376 -32.22 10.52 10.94
N ASP A 377 -31.08 9.88 10.67
CA ASP A 377 -31.01 8.42 10.59
C ASP A 377 -31.14 7.82 12.00
N LEU A 378 -31.91 6.73 12.15
CA LEU A 378 -32.14 6.08 13.44
C LEU A 378 -30.83 5.44 13.94
N LEU A 379 -30.40 5.85 15.14
CA LEU A 379 -29.25 5.28 15.83
C LEU A 379 -29.68 4.16 16.77
N VAL A 380 -30.66 4.44 17.63
CA VAL A 380 -31.12 3.53 18.69
C VAL A 380 -32.62 3.74 18.90
N ALA A 381 -33.37 2.65 19.06
CA ALA A 381 -34.76 2.71 19.49
C ALA A 381 -34.88 2.26 20.95
N ILE A 382 -35.41 3.11 21.82
CA ILE A 382 -35.70 2.85 23.24
C ILE A 382 -37.20 2.57 23.35
N LYS A 383 -37.59 1.58 24.14
CA LYS A 383 -38.97 1.43 24.54
C LYS A 383 -39.23 2.36 25.72
N ALA A 384 -39.81 3.53 25.46
CA ALA A 384 -40.20 4.44 26.54
C ALA A 384 -41.20 3.73 27.47
N ASP A 385 -40.90 3.67 28.77
CA ASP A 385 -41.90 3.30 29.77
C ASP A 385 -42.94 4.42 29.83
N GLY A 386 -44.21 4.06 29.59
CA GLY A 386 -45.24 4.96 29.11
C GLY A 386 -45.46 6.25 29.91
N VAL A 387 -45.89 7.29 29.17
CA VAL A 387 -46.89 8.24 29.65
C VAL A 387 -48.26 7.56 29.66
#